data_AF-A0A356BVG8-F1
#
_entry.id   AF-A0A356BVG8-F1
#
_cell.length_a   1.000
_cell.length_b   1.000
_cell.length_c   1.000
_cell.angle_alpha   90.00
_cell.angle_beta   90.00
_cell.angle_gamma   90.00
#
_symmetry.space_group_name_H-M   'P 1'
#
loop_
_entity.id
_entity.type
_entity.pdbx_description
1 polymer ?
#
loop_
_entity_poly.entity_id
_entity_poly.type
_entity_poly.pdbx_seq_one_letter_code
_entity_poly.pdbx_strand_id
1 'polypeptide(L)'
;MSNNISNGQEAATHQKQKVVLAYSGGLDTSVMCKWLQVEKGLDVVAICGNVGQDEANLEWVKQKALGMGAIASEAVDMREEYAEEVITHAIAANALYEETYPLLSALSRPVISKHIVDIAHKYGAAFVAHGCTGKGNDQVRFETSIH
;
A
#
# COMPACT_ATOMS: atom_id res chain seq x y z
N MET A 1 17.79 -22.25 54.03
CA MET A 1 18.04 -20.96 53.34
C MET A 1 17.75 -21.20 51.87
N SER A 2 16.57 -20.74 51.43
CA SER A 2 16.05 -20.97 50.09
C SER A 2 16.67 -19.95 49.13
N ASN A 3 17.44 -20.41 48.15
CA ASN A 3 17.92 -19.56 47.06
C ASN A 3 16.87 -19.54 45.94
N ASN A 4 16.07 -18.47 45.94
CA ASN A 4 15.29 -18.06 44.78
C ASN A 4 16.23 -17.45 43.75
N ILE A 5 16.52 -18.18 42.67
CA ILE A 5 17.10 -17.60 41.46
C ILE A 5 15.93 -17.09 40.62
N SER A 6 15.67 -15.78 40.71
CA SER A 6 14.77 -15.09 39.81
C SER A 6 15.40 -15.00 38.43
N ASN A 7 15.02 -15.91 37.53
CA ASN A 7 15.27 -15.77 36.10
C ASN A 7 14.41 -14.61 35.56
N GLY A 8 14.95 -13.40 35.63
CA GLY A 8 14.48 -12.28 34.82
C GLY A 8 14.86 -12.54 33.38
N GLN A 9 13.97 -13.15 32.61
CA GLN A 9 14.03 -13.06 31.15
C GLN A 9 13.70 -11.61 30.79
N GLU A 10 14.73 -10.84 30.42
CA GLU A 10 14.55 -9.61 29.66
C GLU A 10 13.75 -9.97 28.39
N ALA A 11 12.50 -9.54 28.33
CA ALA A 11 11.72 -9.60 27.11
C ALA A 11 12.39 -8.67 26.10
N ALA A 12 13.24 -9.23 25.23
CA ALA A 12 13.68 -8.54 24.04
C ALA A 12 12.41 -8.04 23.33
N THR A 13 12.23 -6.73 23.27
CA THR A 13 11.17 -6.09 22.49
C THR A 13 11.46 -6.39 21.03
N HIS A 14 11.01 -7.55 20.54
CA HIS A 14 11.07 -7.88 19.14
C HIS A 14 10.18 -6.88 18.42
N GLN A 15 10.80 -5.86 17.83
CA GLN A 15 10.11 -4.84 17.07
C GLN A 15 9.43 -5.55 15.89
N LYS A 16 8.10 -5.46 15.82
CA LYS A 16 7.34 -6.08 14.75
C LYS A 16 7.81 -5.54 13.41
N GLN A 17 7.95 -6.44 12.45
CA GLN A 17 8.21 -6.03 11.07
C GLN A 17 6.97 -5.32 10.52
N LYS A 18 7.21 -4.31 9.68
CA LYS A 18 6.14 -3.51 9.10
C LYS A 18 5.87 -3.90 7.65
N VAL A 19 4.61 -3.74 7.25
CA VAL A 19 4.15 -3.91 5.87
C VAL A 19 3.41 -2.67 5.41
N VAL A 20 3.71 -2.19 4.20
CA VAL A 20 2.90 -1.16 3.54
C VAL A 20 1.81 -1.84 2.72
N LEU A 21 0.56 -1.55 3.04
CA LEU A 21 -0.61 -2.08 2.34
C LEU A 21 -1.20 -1.01 1.41
N ALA A 22 -1.24 -1.29 0.11
CA ALA A 22 -2.06 -0.55 -0.84
C ALA A 22 -3.54 -0.72 -0.47
N TYR A 23 -4.14 0.33 0.09
CA TYR A 23 -5.42 0.28 0.78
C TYR A 23 -6.46 1.15 0.07
N SER A 24 -7.45 0.51 -0.55
CA SER A 24 -8.56 1.17 -1.24
C SER A 24 -9.73 1.56 -0.33
N GLY A 25 -9.77 1.06 0.90
CA GLY A 25 -10.96 1.21 1.76
C GLY A 25 -12.08 0.20 1.45
N GLY A 26 -11.92 -0.64 0.43
CA GLY A 26 -12.84 -1.74 0.11
C GLY A 26 -12.85 -2.85 1.17
N LEU A 27 -13.78 -3.80 1.02
CA LEU A 27 -13.88 -4.97 1.92
C LEU A 27 -12.58 -5.77 1.95
N ASP A 28 -12.06 -6.13 0.78
CA ASP A 28 -10.90 -7.00 0.62
C ASP A 28 -9.66 -6.42 1.32
N THR A 29 -9.34 -5.16 1.03
CA THR A 29 -8.18 -4.48 1.65
C THR A 29 -8.38 -4.23 3.16
N SER A 30 -9.63 -4.09 3.62
CA SER A 30 -9.95 -3.99 5.06
C SER A 30 -9.73 -5.32 5.80
N VAL A 31 -10.16 -6.43 5.20
CA VAL A 31 -9.89 -7.77 5.73
C VAL A 31 -8.39 -8.06 5.72
N MET A 32 -7.69 -7.72 4.62
CA MET A 32 -6.24 -7.88 4.52
C MET A 32 -5.48 -7.10 5.59
N CYS A 33 -5.89 -5.86 5.87
CA CYS A 33 -5.30 -5.06 6.95
C CYS A 33 -5.33 -5.83 8.28
N LYS A 34 -6.48 -6.42 8.63
CA LYS A 34 -6.59 -7.17 9.88
C LYS A 34 -5.87 -8.51 9.83
N TRP A 35 -5.93 -9.20 8.69
CA TRP A 35 -5.29 -10.48 8.49
C TRP A 35 -3.76 -10.39 8.61
N LEU A 36 -3.13 -9.35 8.03
CA LEU A 36 -1.68 -9.12 8.16
C LEU A 36 -1.27 -8.89 9.63
N GLN A 37 -2.11 -8.23 10.41
CA GLN A 37 -1.84 -8.02 11.84
C GLN A 37 -1.96 -9.33 12.64
N VAL A 38 -3.03 -10.10 12.41
CA VAL A 38 -3.39 -11.27 13.24
C VAL A 38 -2.60 -12.51 12.82
N GLU A 39 -2.58 -12.82 11.52
CA GLU A 39 -2.01 -14.07 11.01
C GLU A 39 -0.51 -13.95 10.70
N LYS A 40 -0.02 -12.73 10.43
CA LYS A 40 1.40 -12.48 10.15
C LYS A 40 2.13 -11.71 11.24
N GLY A 41 1.40 -11.20 12.24
CA GLY A 41 2.01 -10.44 13.34
C GLY A 41 2.67 -9.13 12.90
N LEU A 42 2.30 -8.60 11.74
CA LEU A 42 2.93 -7.41 11.13
C LEU A 42 2.22 -6.13 11.57
N ASP A 43 3.01 -5.07 11.70
CA ASP A 43 2.46 -3.71 11.85
C ASP A 43 2.15 -3.15 10.47
N VAL A 44 0.88 -2.79 10.25
CA VAL A 44 0.40 -2.33 8.94
C VAL A 44 0.46 -0.82 8.83
N VAL A 45 1.11 -0.33 7.78
CA VAL A 45 1.02 1.06 7.31
C VAL A 45 0.14 1.05 6.06
N ALA A 46 -0.99 1.75 6.09
CA ALA A 46 -1.88 1.84 4.93
C ALA A 46 -1.53 3.03 4.04
N ILE A 47 -1.66 2.87 2.72
CA ILE A 47 -1.58 3.98 1.76
C ILE A 47 -2.79 3.96 0.83
N CYS A 48 -3.41 5.12 0.66
CA CYS A 48 -4.38 5.39 -0.39
C CYS A 48 -3.88 6.52 -1.29
N GLY A 49 -3.72 6.26 -2.59
CA GLY A 49 -3.31 7.25 -3.57
C GLY A 49 -4.50 7.81 -4.34
N ASN A 50 -4.61 9.13 -4.45
CA ASN A 50 -5.58 9.81 -5.29
C ASN A 50 -4.97 10.12 -6.66
N VAL A 51 -5.47 9.44 -7.69
CA VAL A 51 -5.10 9.65 -9.10
C VAL A 51 -6.29 10.20 -9.90
N GLY A 52 -7.27 10.80 -9.22
CA GLY A 52 -8.47 11.39 -9.81
C GLY A 52 -9.70 10.49 -9.81
N GLN A 53 -9.69 9.39 -9.06
CA GLN A 53 -10.87 8.56 -8.87
C GLN A 53 -11.95 9.29 -8.06
N ASP A 54 -13.21 9.12 -8.48
CA ASP A 54 -14.38 9.69 -7.82
C ASP A 54 -14.87 8.72 -6.73
N GLU A 55 -14.08 8.58 -5.66
CA GLU A 55 -14.48 7.78 -4.50
C GLU A 55 -14.16 8.50 -3.18
N ALA A 56 -14.95 8.12 -2.17
CA ALA A 56 -15.05 8.65 -0.82
C ALA A 56 -13.82 9.40 -0.30
N ASN A 57 -14.10 10.54 0.35
CA ASN A 57 -13.16 11.37 1.11
C ASN A 57 -11.90 10.59 1.52
N LEU A 58 -10.73 10.92 0.97
CA LEU A 58 -9.46 10.26 1.31
C LEU A 58 -9.23 10.19 2.81
N GLU A 59 -9.75 11.18 3.54
CA GLU A 59 -9.75 11.19 5.00
C GLU A 59 -10.57 10.04 5.58
N TRP A 60 -11.73 9.70 5.01
CA TRP A 60 -12.50 8.52 5.42
C TRP A 60 -11.71 7.22 5.22
N VAL A 61 -11.05 7.03 4.07
CA VAL A 61 -10.22 5.84 3.82
C VAL A 61 -9.09 5.78 4.85
N LYS A 62 -8.47 6.92 5.11
CA LYS A 62 -7.42 7.06 6.12
C LYS A 62 -7.90 6.65 7.51
N GLN A 63 -9.00 7.23 7.97
CA GLN A 63 -9.60 6.95 9.27
C GLN A 63 -10.07 5.50 9.39
N LYS A 64 -10.62 4.92 8.31
CA LYS A 64 -11.03 3.52 8.29
C LYS A 64 -9.84 2.58 8.51
N ALA A 65 -8.71 2.82 7.83
CA ALA A 65 -7.51 2.00 8.02
C ALA A 65 -6.99 2.06 9.46
N LEU A 66 -6.95 3.26 10.06
CA LEU A 66 -6.58 3.45 11.47
C LEU A 66 -7.55 2.70 12.40
N GLY A 67 -8.85 2.78 12.13
CA GLY A 67 -9.88 2.02 12.86
C GLY A 67 -9.73 0.51 12.75
N MET A 68 -9.11 0.00 11.67
CA MET A 68 -8.75 -1.42 11.50
C MET A 68 -7.46 -1.83 12.21
N GLY A 69 -6.76 -0.88 12.84
CA GLY A 69 -5.53 -1.13 13.60
C GLY A 69 -4.24 -0.91 12.82
N ALA A 70 -4.29 -0.24 11.66
CA ALA A 70 -3.08 0.24 11.01
C ALA A 70 -2.36 1.24 11.93
N ILE A 71 -1.04 1.11 12.05
CA ILE A 71 -0.22 1.99 12.90
C ILE A 71 -0.02 3.38 12.28
N ALA A 72 -0.22 3.48 10.95
CA ALA A 72 -0.23 4.71 10.19
C ALA A 72 -1.10 4.53 8.94
N SER A 73 -1.63 5.62 8.43
CA SER A 73 -2.42 5.65 7.21
C SER A 73 -2.16 6.94 6.46
N GLU A 74 -1.69 6.83 5.23
CA GLU A 74 -1.28 7.94 4.38
C GLU A 74 -2.27 8.08 3.23
N ALA A 75 -2.81 9.28 3.08
CA ALA A 75 -3.61 9.68 1.93
C ALA A 75 -2.75 10.62 1.08
N VAL A 76 -2.38 10.19 -0.12
CA VAL A 76 -1.45 10.93 -0.98
C VAL A 76 -2.21 11.44 -2.20
N ASP A 77 -2.18 12.75 -2.42
CA ASP A 77 -2.68 13.34 -3.66
C ASP A 77 -1.61 13.23 -4.75
N MET A 78 -1.85 12.37 -5.72
CA MET A 78 -0.93 12.06 -6.82
C MET A 78 -1.43 12.63 -8.15
N ARG A 79 -2.48 13.47 -8.15
CA ARG A 79 -3.14 13.90 -9.40
C ARG A 79 -2.22 14.71 -10.30
N GLU A 80 -1.45 15.62 -9.73
CA GLU A 80 -0.51 16.47 -10.47
C GLU A 80 0.63 15.63 -11.05
N GLU A 81 1.29 14.83 -10.21
CA GLU A 81 2.34 13.89 -10.63
C GLU A 81 1.83 12.90 -11.69
N TYR A 82 0.62 12.35 -11.52
CA TYR A 82 0.03 11.44 -12.49
C TYR A 82 -0.23 12.13 -13.84
N ALA A 83 -0.71 13.38 -13.83
CA ALA A 83 -0.92 14.16 -15.04
C ALA A 83 0.40 14.48 -15.76
N GLU A 84 1.38 14.98 -15.03
CA GLU A 84 2.65 15.47 -15.57
C GLU A 84 3.60 14.34 -15.96
N GLU A 85 3.81 13.36 -15.07
CA GLU A 85 4.81 12.31 -15.27
C GLU A 85 4.27 11.09 -16.01
N VAL A 86 2.95 10.90 -16.11
CA VAL A 86 2.40 9.70 -16.75
C VAL A 86 1.49 10.02 -17.92
N ILE A 87 0.41 10.78 -17.70
CA ILE A 87 -0.58 11.05 -18.74
C ILE A 87 0.04 11.84 -19.89
N THR A 88 0.86 12.85 -19.59
CA THR A 88 1.56 13.65 -20.61
C THR A 88 2.41 12.77 -21.54
N HIS A 89 3.16 11.82 -20.98
CA HIS A 89 3.97 10.88 -21.76
C HIS A 89 3.11 9.93 -22.60
N ALA A 90 2.00 9.42 -22.04
CA ALA A 90 1.08 8.56 -22.78
C ALA A 90 0.44 9.29 -23.97
N ILE A 91 0.07 10.57 -23.80
CA ILE A 91 -0.43 11.43 -24.88
C ILE A 91 0.65 11.64 -25.94
N ALA A 92 1.86 12.01 -25.54
CA ALA A 92 2.98 12.24 -26.47
C ALA A 92 3.30 10.98 -27.31
N ALA A 93 3.14 9.80 -26.73
CA ALA A 93 3.33 8.51 -27.40
C ALA A 93 2.14 8.07 -28.28
N ASN A 94 1.01 8.82 -28.28
CA ASN A 94 -0.26 8.36 -28.84
C ASN A 94 -0.63 6.96 -28.35
N ALA A 95 -0.45 6.71 -27.04
CA ALA A 95 -0.49 5.37 -26.47
C ALA A 95 -1.90 4.77 -26.56
N LEU A 96 -2.06 3.78 -27.45
CA LEU A 96 -3.27 3.00 -27.64
C LEU A 96 -2.92 1.52 -27.67
N TYR A 97 -3.38 0.78 -26.66
CA TYR A 97 -3.32 -0.66 -26.65
C TYR A 97 -4.34 -1.22 -27.64
N GLU A 98 -3.89 -2.10 -28.53
CA GLU A 98 -4.69 -2.67 -29.62
C GLU A 98 -5.44 -1.59 -30.42
N GLU A 99 -4.76 -0.45 -30.65
CA GLU A 99 -5.26 0.73 -31.39
C GLU A 99 -6.56 1.34 -30.85
N THR A 100 -7.03 0.90 -29.68
CA THR A 100 -8.38 1.21 -29.19
C THR A 100 -8.37 1.72 -27.75
N TYR A 101 -7.54 1.13 -26.88
CA TYR A 101 -7.62 1.38 -25.44
C TYR A 101 -6.47 2.29 -24.94
N PRO A 102 -6.75 3.47 -24.36
CA PRO A 102 -5.74 4.44 -23.95
C PRO A 102 -5.09 4.11 -22.59
N LEU A 103 -4.92 2.83 -22.28
CA LEU A 103 -4.18 2.35 -21.10
C LEU A 103 -4.69 2.86 -19.73
N LEU A 104 -5.94 3.32 -19.63
CA LEU A 104 -6.48 4.03 -18.46
C LEU A 104 -6.12 3.41 -17.10
N SER A 105 -6.38 2.11 -16.92
CA SER A 105 -6.07 1.40 -15.67
C SER A 105 -4.58 1.11 -15.51
N ALA A 106 -3.84 0.95 -16.61
CA ALA A 106 -2.42 0.61 -16.56
C ALA A 106 -1.56 1.79 -16.09
N LEU A 107 -1.89 3.00 -16.53
CA LEU A 107 -1.05 4.19 -16.33
C LEU A 107 -0.94 4.61 -14.86
N SER A 108 -1.96 4.43 -14.04
CA SER A 108 -1.88 4.85 -12.63
C SER A 108 -1.07 3.90 -11.73
N ARG A 109 -0.78 2.66 -12.16
CA ARG A 109 -0.14 1.68 -11.26
C ARG A 109 1.33 2.02 -10.95
N PRO A 110 2.16 2.45 -11.93
CA PRO A 110 3.53 2.88 -11.65
C PRO A 110 3.64 3.99 -10.61
N VAL A 111 2.81 5.04 -10.69
CA VAL A 111 2.84 6.14 -9.70
C VAL A 111 2.42 5.65 -8.31
N ILE A 112 1.39 4.80 -8.22
CA ILE A 112 1.00 4.22 -6.92
C ILE A 112 2.12 3.33 -6.36
N SER A 113 2.76 2.50 -7.18
CA SER A 113 3.90 1.65 -6.77
C SER A 113 5.08 2.46 -6.24
N LYS A 114 5.44 3.56 -6.92
CA LYS A 114 6.49 4.50 -6.47
C LYS A 114 6.22 4.97 -5.04
N HIS A 115 5.02 5.47 -4.79
CA HIS A 115 4.62 5.95 -3.45
C HIS A 115 4.54 4.83 -2.40
N ILE A 116 4.15 3.61 -2.78
CA ILE A 116 4.20 2.44 -1.86
C ILE A 116 5.64 2.20 -1.39
N VAL A 117 6.61 2.24 -2.32
CA VAL A 117 8.03 2.04 -2.03
C VAL A 117 8.58 3.20 -1.19
N ASP A 118 8.24 4.45 -1.52
CA ASP A 118 8.67 5.62 -0.76
C ASP A 118 8.17 5.57 0.70
N ILE A 119 6.91 5.16 0.90
CA ILE A 119 6.35 4.96 2.24
C ILE A 119 7.00 3.77 2.94
N ALA A 120 7.34 2.70 2.21
CA ALA A 120 8.05 1.56 2.80
C ALA A 120 9.42 2.00 3.34
N HIS A 121 10.16 2.81 2.59
CA HIS A 121 11.41 3.41 3.07
C HIS A 121 11.18 4.37 4.24
N LYS A 122 10.19 5.27 4.15
CA LYS A 122 9.85 6.22 5.21
C LYS A 122 9.56 5.55 6.56
N TYR A 123 8.84 4.43 6.56
CA TYR A 123 8.46 3.72 7.78
C TYR A 123 9.41 2.57 8.16
N GLY A 124 10.42 2.28 7.35
CA GLY A 124 11.30 1.13 7.52
C GLY A 124 10.52 -0.19 7.46
N ALA A 125 9.63 -0.32 6.47
CA ALA A 125 8.86 -1.52 6.23
C ALA A 125 9.67 -2.54 5.43
N ALA A 126 9.61 -3.80 5.85
CA ALA A 126 10.29 -4.90 5.19
C ALA A 126 9.45 -5.50 4.04
N PHE A 127 8.15 -5.17 4.01
CA PHE A 127 7.19 -5.77 3.09
C PHE A 127 6.28 -4.72 2.48
N VAL A 128 5.76 -5.07 1.30
CA VAL A 128 4.67 -4.36 0.62
C VAL A 128 3.56 -5.37 0.30
N ALA A 129 2.31 -4.94 0.29
CA ALA A 129 1.15 -5.78 0.01
C ALA A 129 0.10 -5.03 -0.82
N HIS A 130 -0.59 -5.75 -1.70
CA HIS A 130 -1.69 -5.22 -2.50
C HIS A 130 -2.87 -6.20 -2.60
N GLY A 131 -4.08 -5.67 -2.78
CA GLY A 131 -5.31 -6.46 -2.91
C GLY A 131 -5.67 -6.89 -4.34
N CYS A 132 -4.74 -6.85 -5.30
CA CYS A 132 -5.01 -7.28 -6.67
C CYS A 132 -5.37 -8.76 -6.74
N THR A 133 -6.27 -9.11 -7.67
CA THR A 133 -6.65 -10.51 -7.89
C THR A 133 -5.53 -11.27 -8.61
N GLY A 134 -5.40 -12.57 -8.32
CA GLY A 134 -4.37 -13.45 -8.91
C GLY A 134 -4.54 -13.74 -10.41
N LYS A 135 -5.57 -13.20 -11.06
CA LYS A 135 -5.87 -13.40 -12.48
C LYS A 135 -5.89 -12.08 -13.29
N GLY A 136 -5.70 -10.95 -12.61
CA GLY A 136 -5.73 -9.63 -13.24
C GLY A 136 -4.35 -9.15 -13.70
N ASN A 137 -4.35 -8.12 -14.55
CA ASN A 137 -3.11 -7.47 -15.01
C ASN A 137 -2.48 -6.57 -13.94
N ASP A 138 -3.28 -6.08 -12.98
CA ASP A 138 -2.80 -5.13 -11.97
C ASP A 138 -1.76 -5.75 -11.03
N GLN A 139 -1.84 -7.05 -10.71
CA GLN A 139 -0.80 -7.72 -9.93
C GLN A 139 0.58 -7.60 -10.62
N VAL A 140 0.61 -7.85 -11.93
CA VAL A 140 1.85 -7.78 -12.72
C VAL A 140 2.36 -6.34 -12.72
N ARG A 141 1.47 -5.37 -12.95
CA ARG A 141 1.84 -3.94 -12.98
C ARG A 141 2.42 -3.47 -11.64
N PHE A 142 1.85 -3.90 -10.52
CA PHE A 142 2.40 -3.58 -9.20
C PHE A 142 3.75 -4.27 -8.99
N GLU A 143 3.80 -5.59 -9.13
CA GLU A 143 4.98 -6.41 -8.83
C GLU A 143 6.18 -6.08 -9.71
N THR A 144 5.98 -5.73 -10.99
CA THR A 144 7.09 -5.32 -11.88
C THR A 144 7.55 -3.89 -11.65
N SER A 145 6.77 -3.06 -10.97
CA SER A 145 7.10 -1.66 -10.71
C SER A 145 7.76 -1.44 -9.34
N ILE A 146 7.77 -2.45 -8.47
CA ILE A 146 8.43 -2.39 -7.16
C ILE A 146 9.91 -2.75 -7.33
N HIS A 147 10.80 -1.78 -7.15
CA HIS A 147 12.26 -1.92 -7.25
C HIS A 147 12.98 -0.93 -6.33
#